data_AF-A0A967BVP4-F1
#
_entry.id   AF-A0A967BVP4-F1
#
_cell.length_a   1.000
_cell.length_b   1.000
_cell.length_c   1.000
_cell.angle_alpha   90.00
_cell.angle_beta   90.00
_cell.angle_gamma   90.00
#
_symmetry.space_group_name_H-M   'P 1'
#
loop_
_entity.id
_entity.type
_entity.pdbx_description
1 polymer ?
#
loop_
_entity_poly.entity_id
_entity_poly.type
_entity_poly.pdbx_seq_one_letter_code
_entity_poly.pdbx_strand_id
1 'polypeptide(L)'
;MVTQNHVDPQEFHSVRTGSGRCRRPGPHPAAGDLAAAILFPATPALAVQSHGAPEGLYVHMLAHVLYFAALLFLLRILRKRPPGHSAAWRNFRLALIFFLLWNTDTFIVHWLYSRLPDTAFTGQGLRDYQLVGPLTPARWIYYLGRFDHLLCVPAMFFLVLSLRRFCRETASRPPTKPGTAP
;
A
#
# COMPACT_ATOMS: atom_id res chain seq x y z
N MET A 1 -44.96 -15.52 33.79
CA MET A 1 -46.40 -15.45 34.10
C MET A 1 -47.10 -15.29 32.77
N VAL A 2 -47.67 -16.38 32.27
CA VAL A 2 -48.35 -16.49 30.98
C VAL A 2 -49.83 -16.24 31.22
N THR A 3 -50.44 -15.37 30.42
CA THR A 3 -51.91 -15.28 30.30
C THR A 3 -52.30 -15.55 28.85
N GLN A 4 -52.82 -16.76 28.63
CA GLN A 4 -53.69 -17.10 27.50
C GLN A 4 -54.98 -16.28 27.57
N ASN A 5 -55.62 -16.12 26.40
CA ASN A 5 -57.06 -16.11 26.12
C ASN A 5 -57.24 -15.34 24.80
N HIS A 6 -58.02 -15.73 23.81
CA HIS A 6 -59.04 -16.75 23.64
C HIS A 6 -59.36 -16.72 22.13
N VAL A 7 -59.49 -17.87 21.47
CA VAL A 7 -59.92 -17.95 20.06
C VAL A 7 -61.43 -18.17 20.08
N ASP A 8 -62.17 -17.48 19.21
CA ASP A 8 -63.40 -18.06 18.66
C ASP A 8 -63.52 -17.72 17.15
N PRO A 9 -63.92 -18.69 16.31
CA PRO A 9 -63.94 -18.58 14.85
C PRO A 9 -65.36 -18.32 14.30
N GLN A 10 -65.43 -18.15 12.97
CA GLN A 10 -66.63 -18.15 12.12
C GLN A 10 -67.28 -16.77 11.93
N GLU A 11 -66.85 -16.06 10.87
CA GLU A 11 -67.84 -15.52 9.94
C GLU A 11 -67.42 -15.82 8.50
N PHE A 12 -68.39 -16.35 7.78
CA PHE A 12 -68.31 -17.08 6.52
C PHE A 12 -68.75 -16.15 5.38
N HIS A 13 -68.13 -16.30 4.21
CA HIS A 13 -68.59 -15.87 2.88
C HIS A 13 -68.87 -14.37 2.60
N SER A 14 -68.02 -13.79 1.74
CA SER A 14 -68.52 -13.03 0.58
C SER A 14 -67.46 -12.99 -0.52
N VAL A 15 -67.66 -13.81 -1.55
CA VAL A 15 -67.01 -13.68 -2.85
C VAL A 15 -67.45 -12.35 -3.48
N ARG A 16 -66.50 -11.43 -3.71
CA ARG A 16 -66.65 -10.38 -4.73
C ARG A 16 -65.45 -10.40 -5.65
N THR A 17 -65.74 -10.77 -6.88
CA THR A 17 -64.94 -10.57 -8.08
C THR A 17 -64.70 -9.07 -8.28
N GLY A 18 -63.45 -8.64 -8.18
CA GLY A 18 -63.01 -7.26 -8.41
C GLY A 18 -61.77 -7.24 -9.29
N SER A 19 -61.99 -7.22 -10.61
CA SER A 19 -60.99 -6.82 -11.60
C SER A 19 -60.54 -5.39 -11.32
N GLY A 20 -59.23 -5.14 -11.18
CA GLY A 20 -58.74 -3.76 -11.09
C GLY A 20 -57.29 -3.54 -10.65
N ARG A 21 -56.36 -3.61 -11.62
CA ARG A 21 -55.05 -2.93 -11.68
C ARG A 21 -54.02 -3.25 -10.58
N CYS A 22 -53.07 -4.08 -10.98
CA CYS A 22 -51.72 -4.14 -10.41
C CYS A 22 -51.04 -2.75 -10.55
N ARG A 23 -50.96 -1.98 -9.45
CA ARG A 23 -50.12 -0.77 -9.38
C ARG A 23 -48.67 -1.23 -9.38
N ARG A 24 -47.96 -0.97 -10.49
CA ARG A 24 -46.49 -1.07 -10.52
C ARG A 24 -45.94 -0.08 -9.48
N PRO A 25 -45.08 -0.49 -8.54
CA PRO A 25 -44.32 0.45 -7.74
C PRO A 25 -43.47 1.30 -8.70
N GLY A 26 -43.54 2.62 -8.55
CA GLY A 26 -42.73 3.55 -9.33
C GLY A 26 -41.24 3.32 -9.11
N PRO A 27 -40.37 3.79 -10.02
CA PRO A 27 -38.94 3.65 -9.85
C PRO A 27 -38.51 4.40 -8.59
N HIS A 28 -38.18 3.68 -7.54
CA HIS A 28 -37.42 4.25 -6.44
C HIS A 28 -36.08 4.71 -7.04
N PRO A 29 -35.66 5.98 -6.86
CA PRO A 29 -34.32 6.39 -7.22
C PRO A 29 -33.36 5.42 -6.54
N ALA A 30 -32.51 4.83 -7.37
CA ALA A 30 -31.71 3.68 -7.02
C ALA A 30 -30.89 3.98 -5.75
N ALA A 31 -30.80 3.01 -4.86
CA ALA A 31 -29.85 3.06 -3.74
C ALA A 31 -28.40 3.38 -4.19
N GLY A 32 -28.09 3.24 -5.49
CA GLY A 32 -26.85 3.69 -6.12
C GLY A 32 -26.65 5.21 -6.15
N ASP A 33 -27.70 6.02 -6.27
CA ASP A 33 -27.58 7.49 -6.32
C ASP A 33 -27.23 8.08 -4.95
N LEU A 34 -27.75 7.47 -3.88
CA LEU A 34 -27.42 7.85 -2.50
C LEU A 34 -26.00 7.39 -2.12
N ALA A 35 -25.56 6.22 -2.60
CA ALA A 35 -24.20 5.73 -2.41
C ALA A 35 -23.16 6.60 -3.15
N ALA A 36 -23.49 7.05 -4.36
CA ALA A 36 -22.67 7.99 -5.12
C ALA A 36 -22.63 9.38 -4.43
N ALA A 37 -23.73 9.86 -3.85
CA ALA A 37 -23.74 11.13 -3.14
C ALA A 37 -22.87 11.13 -1.86
N ILE A 38 -22.63 9.97 -1.24
CA ILE A 38 -21.83 9.84 -0.01
C ILE A 38 -20.33 9.63 -0.31
N LEU A 39 -19.99 8.97 -1.42
CA LEU A 39 -18.59 8.66 -1.76
C LEU A 39 -17.86 9.78 -2.52
N PHE A 40 -18.59 10.76 -3.08
CA PHE A 40 -18.03 11.75 -4.00
C PHE A 40 -17.74 13.17 -3.45
N PRO A 41 -18.17 13.62 -2.25
CA PRO A 41 -17.58 14.82 -1.70
C PRO A 41 -16.19 14.47 -1.18
N ALA A 42 -15.19 14.61 -2.05
CA ALA A 42 -13.78 14.66 -1.67
C ALA A 42 -13.54 15.96 -0.89
N THR A 43 -14.05 16.01 0.34
CA THR A 43 -13.64 17.04 1.29
C THR A 43 -12.15 16.81 1.56
N PRO A 44 -11.36 17.89 1.71
CA PRO A 44 -9.97 17.73 2.09
C PRO A 44 -9.94 16.93 3.40
N ALA A 45 -9.40 15.72 3.35
CA ALA A 45 -9.25 14.88 4.52
C ALA A 45 -8.22 15.56 5.43
N LEU A 46 -8.69 16.33 6.41
CA LEU A 46 -7.88 17.02 7.42
C LEU A 46 -7.09 16.05 8.35
N ALA A 47 -7.13 14.74 8.06
CA ALA A 47 -6.39 13.71 8.78
C ALA A 47 -4.90 13.65 8.36
N VAL A 48 -4.53 14.19 7.20
CA VAL A 48 -3.12 14.32 6.81
C VAL A 48 -2.65 15.72 7.17
N GLN A 49 -1.98 15.85 8.31
CA GLN A 49 -1.29 17.09 8.65
C GLN A 49 -0.16 17.28 7.62
N SER A 50 -0.37 18.16 6.64
CA SER A 50 0.71 18.62 5.77
C SER A 50 1.68 19.43 6.63
N HIS A 51 2.78 18.83 7.06
CA HIS A 51 3.86 19.59 7.66
C HIS A 51 4.42 20.55 6.61
N GLY A 52 4.67 21.79 7.03
CA GLY A 52 5.34 22.77 6.19
C GLY A 52 6.77 22.35 5.90
N ALA A 53 7.44 23.11 5.04
CA ALA A 53 8.89 23.10 5.07
C ALA A 53 9.33 23.71 6.43
N PRO A 54 10.25 23.08 7.19
CA PRO A 54 11.10 21.94 6.83
C PRO A 54 10.76 20.60 7.52
N GLU A 55 9.74 20.49 8.36
CA GLU A 55 9.57 19.32 9.26
C GLU A 55 9.35 18.02 8.50
N GLY A 56 8.59 18.07 7.40
CA GLY A 56 8.37 16.91 6.53
C GLY A 56 9.67 16.36 5.92
N LEU A 57 10.60 17.24 5.55
CA LEU A 57 11.90 16.84 5.00
C LEU A 57 12.73 16.11 6.07
N TYR A 58 12.77 16.62 7.30
CA TYR A 58 13.53 16.00 8.38
C TYR A 58 13.01 14.60 8.73
N VAL A 59 11.69 14.46 8.88
CA VAL A 59 11.08 13.15 9.18
C VAL A 59 11.31 12.17 8.02
N HIS A 60 11.22 12.64 6.77
CA HIS A 60 11.50 11.83 5.60
C HIS A 60 12.96 11.36 5.55
N MET A 61 13.92 12.26 5.81
CA MET A 61 15.35 11.89 5.88
C MET A 61 15.62 10.89 7.01
N LEU A 62 14.97 11.08 8.18
CA LEU A 62 15.07 10.14 9.29
C LEU A 62 14.51 8.77 8.93
N ALA A 63 13.41 8.71 8.17
CA ALA A 63 12.84 7.45 7.69
C ALA A 63 13.84 6.67 6.82
N HIS A 64 14.56 7.33 5.91
CA HIS A 64 15.62 6.70 5.13
C HIS A 64 16.76 6.15 5.99
N VAL A 65 17.17 6.87 7.03
CA VAL A 65 18.22 6.42 7.96
C VAL A 65 17.77 5.19 8.74
N LEU A 66 16.55 5.21 9.29
CA LEU A 66 15.99 4.09 10.04
C LEU A 66 15.80 2.86 9.12
N TYR A 67 15.31 3.06 7.90
CA TYR A 67 15.13 1.98 6.94
C TYR A 67 16.47 1.37 6.51
N PHE A 68 17.48 2.20 6.24
CA PHE A 68 18.85 1.73 5.97
C PHE A 68 19.40 0.87 7.11
N ALA A 69 19.27 1.34 8.35
CA ALA A 69 19.71 0.60 9.53
C ALA A 69 18.98 -0.73 9.69
N ALA A 70 17.66 -0.76 9.45
CA ALA A 70 16.86 -1.99 9.49
C ALA A 70 17.31 -3.01 8.43
N LEU A 71 17.57 -2.57 7.20
CA LEU A 71 18.07 -3.43 6.12
C LEU A 71 19.44 -4.01 6.45
N LEU A 72 20.38 -3.19 6.94
CA LEU A 72 21.70 -3.65 7.37
C LEU A 72 21.62 -4.64 8.53
N PHE A 73 20.76 -4.36 9.52
CA PHE A 73 20.53 -5.26 10.65
C PHE A 73 20.01 -6.62 10.17
N LEU A 74 19.03 -6.63 9.27
CA LEU A 74 18.47 -7.85 8.72
C LEU A 74 19.51 -8.62 7.88
N LEU A 75 20.26 -7.96 7.01
CA LEU A 75 21.37 -8.57 6.27
C LEU A 75 22.43 -9.17 7.20
N ARG A 76 22.74 -8.50 8.32
CA ARG A 76 23.68 -8.98 9.34
C ARG A 76 23.15 -10.25 10.03
N ILE A 77 21.86 -10.32 10.35
CA ILE A 77 21.23 -11.52 10.90
C ILE A 77 21.35 -12.67 9.90
N LEU A 78 20.99 -12.44 8.63
CA LEU A 78 21.05 -13.45 7.57
C LEU A 78 22.49 -13.94 7.31
N ARG A 79 23.49 -13.09 7.55
CA ARG A 79 24.91 -13.49 7.46
C ARG A 79 25.35 -14.33 8.66
N LYS A 80 24.95 -13.97 9.88
CA LYS A 80 25.34 -14.68 11.10
C LYS A 80 24.63 -16.03 11.27
N ARG A 81 23.38 -16.11 10.84
CA ARG A 81 22.56 -17.32 10.88
C ARG A 81 22.11 -17.60 9.46
N PRO A 82 22.98 -18.15 8.60
CA PRO A 82 22.63 -18.40 7.22
C PRO A 82 21.44 -19.36 7.21
N PRO A 83 20.25 -18.90 6.77
CA PRO A 83 19.20 -19.85 6.47
C PRO A 83 19.72 -20.81 5.40
N GLY A 84 19.23 -22.06 5.42
CA GLY A 84 19.70 -23.12 4.51
C GLY A 84 19.69 -22.72 3.03
N HIS A 85 20.20 -23.60 2.17
CA HIS A 85 20.39 -23.36 0.73
C HIS A 85 19.07 -23.32 -0.09
N SER A 86 18.01 -22.70 0.44
CA SER A 86 16.76 -22.52 -0.27
C SER A 86 16.83 -21.32 -1.22
N ALA A 87 16.22 -21.49 -2.39
CA ALA A 87 16.19 -20.45 -3.40
C ALA A 87 15.27 -19.26 -2.99
N ALA A 88 14.44 -19.42 -1.96
CA ALA A 88 13.66 -18.34 -1.34
C ALA A 88 14.58 -17.35 -0.62
N TRP A 89 15.50 -17.85 0.21
CA TRP A 89 16.43 -17.03 0.97
C TRP A 89 17.43 -16.28 0.08
N ARG A 90 17.85 -16.87 -1.03
CA ARG A 90 18.68 -16.15 -2.02
C ARG A 90 17.95 -14.95 -2.60
N ASN A 91 16.70 -15.11 -3.03
CA ASN A 91 15.90 -14.02 -3.57
C ASN A 91 15.62 -12.96 -2.52
N PHE A 92 15.36 -13.36 -1.27
CA PHE A 92 15.16 -12.42 -0.18
C PHE A 92 16.41 -11.57 0.09
N ARG A 93 17.61 -12.19 0.13
CA ARG A 93 18.88 -11.44 0.23
C ARG A 93 19.07 -10.45 -0.92
N LEU A 94 18.77 -10.86 -2.16
CA LEU A 94 18.83 -9.96 -3.32
C LEU A 94 17.86 -8.79 -3.17
N ALA A 95 16.61 -9.05 -2.77
CA ALA A 95 15.63 -8.00 -2.52
C ALA A 95 16.14 -6.97 -1.50
N LEU A 96 16.70 -7.44 -0.37
CA LEU A 96 17.28 -6.55 0.65
C LEU A 96 18.45 -5.72 0.13
N ILE A 97 19.32 -6.30 -0.71
CA ILE A 97 20.43 -5.56 -1.33
C ILE A 97 19.91 -4.48 -2.29
N PHE A 98 18.93 -4.80 -3.14
CA PHE A 98 18.34 -3.81 -4.05
C PHE A 98 17.60 -2.71 -3.28
N PHE A 99 16.87 -3.03 -2.22
CA PHE A 99 16.27 -2.02 -1.34
C PHE A 99 17.30 -1.14 -0.66
N LEU A 100 18.43 -1.70 -0.25
CA LEU A 100 19.52 -0.93 0.36
C LEU A 100 20.13 0.05 -0.63
N LEU A 101 20.38 -0.40 -1.87
CA LEU A 101 20.87 0.45 -2.95
C LEU A 101 19.86 1.54 -3.31
N TRP A 102 18.60 1.19 -3.50
CA TRP A 102 17.52 2.14 -3.77
C TRP A 102 17.35 3.18 -2.66
N ASN A 103 17.38 2.75 -1.39
CA ASN A 103 17.29 3.67 -0.26
C ASN A 103 18.49 4.62 -0.17
N THR A 104 19.68 4.16 -0.54
CA THR A 104 20.88 5.00 -0.56
C THR A 104 20.79 6.05 -1.67
N ASP A 105 20.35 5.63 -2.86
CA ASP A 105 20.16 6.49 -4.02
C ASP A 105 19.10 7.58 -3.74
N THR A 106 17.92 7.19 -3.27
CA THR A 106 16.86 8.14 -2.84
C THR A 106 17.34 9.12 -1.77
N PHE A 107 18.09 8.66 -0.77
CA PHE A 107 18.66 9.55 0.25
C PHE A 107 19.62 10.58 -0.38
N ILE A 108 20.49 10.16 -1.30
CA ILE A 108 21.42 11.05 -2.01
C ILE A 108 20.65 12.08 -2.84
N VAL A 109 19.61 11.68 -3.55
CA VAL A 109 18.78 12.58 -4.37
C VAL A 109 18.13 13.65 -3.50
N HIS A 110 17.55 13.29 -2.35
CA HIS A 110 16.94 14.26 -1.45
C HIS A 110 17.97 15.16 -0.76
N TRP A 111 19.11 14.60 -0.36
CA TRP A 111 20.22 15.40 0.15
C TRP A 111 20.67 16.43 -0.88
N LEU A 112 20.82 16.00 -2.13
CA LEU A 112 21.25 16.87 -3.22
C LEU A 112 20.19 17.90 -3.60
N TYR A 113 18.91 17.54 -3.55
CA TYR A 113 17.79 18.46 -3.68
C TYR A 113 17.90 19.62 -2.68
N SER A 114 18.23 19.34 -1.42
CA SER A 114 18.40 20.37 -0.38
C SER A 114 19.64 21.28 -0.57
N ARG A 115 20.56 20.90 -1.46
CA ARG A 115 21.82 21.63 -1.73
C ARG A 115 21.79 22.38 -3.06
N LEU A 116 20.89 22.02 -3.97
CA LEU A 116 20.71 22.69 -5.25
C LEU A 116 20.02 24.04 -5.01
N PRO A 117 20.49 25.14 -5.63
CA PRO A 117 19.80 26.41 -5.54
C PRO A 117 18.47 26.33 -6.27
N ASP A 118 17.47 27.12 -5.84
CA ASP A 118 16.15 27.15 -6.48
C ASP A 118 16.22 27.51 -7.97
N THR A 119 17.27 28.24 -8.38
CA THR A 119 17.56 28.57 -9.79
C THR A 119 17.96 27.37 -10.65
N ALA A 120 18.21 26.20 -10.05
CA ALA A 120 18.47 24.95 -10.76
C ALA A 120 17.18 24.32 -11.31
N PHE A 121 16.00 24.78 -10.86
CA PHE A 121 14.71 24.22 -11.22
C PHE A 121 13.83 25.30 -11.87
N THR A 122 13.13 24.94 -12.94
CA THR A 122 12.11 25.78 -13.60
C THR A 122 10.76 25.10 -13.56
N GLY A 123 9.69 25.91 -13.51
CA GLY A 123 8.31 25.44 -13.48
C GLY A 123 7.78 25.28 -12.06
N GLN A 124 6.53 25.73 -11.84
CA GLN A 124 5.84 25.61 -10.54
C GLN A 124 4.79 24.49 -10.52
N GLY A 125 4.58 23.82 -11.66
CA GLY A 125 3.64 22.72 -11.82
C GLY A 125 4.33 21.36 -11.93
N LEU A 126 3.63 20.30 -11.53
CA LEU A 126 4.11 18.90 -11.59
C LEU A 126 4.59 18.46 -12.99
N ARG A 127 4.04 19.08 -14.04
CA ARG A 127 4.37 18.82 -15.46
C ARG A 127 5.52 19.66 -15.99
N ASP A 128 5.71 20.86 -15.45
CA ASP A 128 6.67 21.85 -15.95
C ASP A 128 7.98 21.85 -15.15
N TYR A 129 8.07 21.00 -14.13
CA TYR A 129 9.23 20.89 -13.25
C TYR A 129 10.44 20.30 -13.97
N GLN A 130 11.32 21.18 -14.47
CA GLN A 130 12.48 20.84 -15.28
C GLN A 130 13.78 21.25 -14.59
N LEU A 131 14.82 20.45 -14.81
CA LEU A 131 16.18 20.76 -14.34
C LEU A 131 16.88 21.62 -15.40
N VAL A 132 17.23 22.85 -15.04
CA VAL A 132 17.82 23.82 -15.97
C VAL A 132 19.31 23.52 -16.19
N GLY A 133 19.81 23.73 -17.40
CA GLY A 133 21.26 23.73 -17.67
C GLY A 133 21.99 24.87 -16.92
N PRO A 134 23.33 24.83 -16.78
CA PRO A 134 24.28 23.81 -17.24
C PRO A 134 24.31 22.56 -16.34
N LEU A 135 24.49 21.38 -16.94
CA LEU A 135 24.52 20.10 -16.22
C LEU A 135 25.86 19.90 -15.49
N THR A 136 25.95 20.37 -14.26
CA THR A 136 27.05 20.04 -13.35
C THR A 136 27.03 18.55 -12.97
N PRO A 137 28.15 17.95 -12.53
CA PRO A 137 28.17 16.55 -12.09
C PRO A 137 27.11 16.23 -11.02
N ALA A 138 26.85 17.19 -10.13
CA ALA A 138 25.77 17.11 -9.16
C ALA A 138 24.40 17.00 -9.84
N ARG A 139 24.07 17.89 -10.77
CA ARG A 139 22.79 17.83 -11.53
C ARG A 139 22.61 16.51 -12.29
N TRP A 140 23.70 15.93 -12.82
CA TRP A 140 23.68 14.59 -13.42
C TRP A 140 23.34 13.48 -12.42
N ILE A 141 23.97 13.49 -11.24
CA ILE A 141 23.67 12.53 -10.17
C ILE A 141 22.21 12.67 -9.72
N TYR A 142 21.72 13.90 -9.54
CA TYR A 142 20.32 14.16 -9.20
C TYR A 142 19.36 13.60 -10.27
N TYR A 143 19.66 13.85 -11.55
CA TYR A 143 18.84 13.38 -12.66
C TYR A 143 18.80 11.85 -12.74
N LEU A 144 19.95 11.19 -12.59
CA LEU A 144 20.03 9.73 -12.62
C LEU A 144 19.35 9.09 -11.42
N GLY A 145 19.53 9.63 -10.21
CA GLY A 145 18.89 9.09 -9.02
C GLY A 145 17.37 9.30 -9.00
N ARG A 146 16.83 10.22 -9.81
CA ARG A 146 15.38 10.38 -9.97
C ARG A 146 14.72 9.19 -10.68
N PHE A 147 15.50 8.30 -11.29
CA PHE A 147 14.99 7.05 -11.87
C PHE A 147 14.81 5.95 -10.82
N ASP A 148 14.04 6.26 -9.76
CA ASP A 148 13.77 5.39 -8.60
C ASP A 148 13.34 3.96 -8.98
N HIS A 149 12.65 3.83 -10.10
CA HIS A 149 12.11 2.57 -10.61
C HIS A 149 13.21 1.55 -10.95
N LEU A 150 14.41 2.00 -11.32
CA LEU A 150 15.50 1.12 -11.76
C LEU A 150 15.95 0.15 -10.66
N LEU A 151 15.92 0.59 -9.40
CA LEU A 151 16.32 -0.23 -8.25
C LEU A 151 15.11 -0.75 -7.46
N CYS A 152 14.04 0.04 -7.33
CA CYS A 152 12.86 -0.35 -6.57
C CYS A 152 12.07 -1.50 -7.22
N VAL A 153 11.90 -1.49 -8.55
CA VAL A 153 11.13 -2.54 -9.25
C VAL A 153 11.81 -3.92 -9.14
N PRO A 154 13.13 -4.06 -9.39
CA PRO A 154 13.81 -5.32 -9.13
C PRO A 154 13.74 -5.75 -7.66
N ALA A 155 13.84 -4.82 -6.70
CA ALA A 155 13.73 -5.13 -5.27
C ALA A 155 12.38 -5.78 -4.95
N MET A 156 11.28 -5.16 -5.40
CA MET A 156 9.92 -5.68 -5.22
C MET A 156 9.73 -7.02 -5.93
N PHE A 157 10.25 -7.17 -7.14
CA PHE A 157 10.19 -8.43 -7.89
C PHE A 157 10.85 -9.58 -7.12
N PHE A 158 12.08 -9.39 -6.64
CA PHE A 158 12.78 -10.40 -5.84
C PHE A 158 12.08 -10.67 -4.50
N LEU A 159 11.52 -9.64 -3.87
CA LEU A 159 10.75 -9.78 -2.62
C LEU A 159 9.54 -10.69 -2.84
N VAL A 160 8.70 -10.39 -3.83
CA VAL A 160 7.52 -11.21 -4.15
C VAL A 160 7.92 -12.64 -4.51
N LEU A 161 8.98 -12.83 -5.28
CA LEU A 161 9.47 -14.16 -5.63
C LEU A 161 9.97 -14.93 -4.39
N SER A 162 10.60 -14.25 -3.43
CA SER A 162 11.01 -14.85 -2.16
C SER A 162 9.82 -15.29 -1.31
N LEU A 163 8.81 -14.43 -1.17
CA LEU A 163 7.60 -14.71 -0.41
C LEU A 163 6.82 -15.89 -0.99
N ARG A 164 6.63 -15.91 -2.33
CA ARG A 164 5.98 -17.04 -3.01
C ARG A 164 6.70 -18.36 -2.77
N ARG A 165 8.04 -18.35 -2.72
CA ARG A 165 8.82 -19.56 -2.45
C ARG A 165 8.74 -19.97 -0.99
N PHE A 166 8.76 -19.03 -0.04
CA PHE A 166 8.52 -19.34 1.37
C PHE A 166 7.16 -20.00 1.58
N CYS A 167 6.08 -19.45 1.00
CA CYS A 167 4.75 -20.04 1.11
C CYS A 167 4.71 -21.49 0.57
N ARG A 168 5.36 -21.75 -0.56
CA ARG A 168 5.45 -23.10 -1.14
C ARG A 168 6.27 -24.06 -0.26
N GLU A 169 7.42 -23.61 0.25
CA GLU A 169 8.26 -24.40 1.15
C GLU A 169 7.49 -24.77 2.44
N THR A 170 6.74 -23.83 3.02
CA THR A 170 5.88 -24.07 4.17
C THR A 170 4.74 -25.05 3.86
N ALA A 171 4.07 -24.91 2.72
CA ALA A 171 2.98 -25.82 2.31
C ALA A 171 3.47 -27.25 2.03
N SER A 172 4.72 -27.41 1.57
CA SER A 172 5.32 -28.73 1.32
C SER A 172 5.86 -29.43 2.56
N ARG A 173 5.91 -28.75 3.71
CA ARG A 173 6.47 -29.32 4.94
C ARG A 173 5.44 -30.27 5.57
N PRO A 174 5.76 -31.56 5.77
CA PRO A 174 4.83 -32.48 6.41
C PRO A 174 4.51 -31.99 7.84
N PRO A 175 3.30 -32.24 8.35
CA PRO A 175 2.93 -31.87 9.72
C PRO A 175 3.92 -32.52 10.68
N THR A 176 4.67 -31.70 11.42
CA THR A 176 5.52 -32.17 12.51
C THR A 176 4.63 -32.82 13.56
N LYS A 177 4.78 -34.13 13.77
CA LYS A 177 4.12 -34.84 14.87
C LYS A 177 4.57 -34.19 16.19
N PRO A 178 3.64 -33.73 17.05
CA PRO A 178 4.01 -33.26 18.37
C PRO A 178 4.56 -34.46 19.16
N GLY A 179 5.83 -34.42 19.57
CA GLY A 179 6.44 -35.44 20.45
C GLY A 179 7.79 -36.01 20.04
N THR A 180 8.31 -35.70 18.85
CA THR A 180 9.67 -36.11 18.45
C THR A 180 10.58 -34.89 18.31
N ALA A 181 11.05 -34.37 19.43
CA ALA A 181 12.28 -33.60 19.50
C ALA A 181 13.38 -34.54 20.07
N PRO A 182 14.59 -34.55 19.49
CA PRO A 182 15.74 -35.26 20.07
C PRO A 182 16.23 -34.59 21.36
#